data_AF-A0A804UI62-F1
#
_entry.id   AF-A0A804UI62-F1
#
_cell.length_a   1.000
_cell.length_b   1.000
_cell.length_c   1.000
_cell.angle_alpha   90.00
_cell.angle_beta   90.00
_cell.angle_gamma   90.00
#
_symmetry.space_group_name_H-M   'P 1'
#
loop_
_entity.id
_entity.type
_entity.pdbx_description
1 polymer ?
#
loop_
_entity_poly.entity_id
_entity_poly.type
_entity_poly.pdbx_seq_one_letter_code
_entity_poly.pdbx_strand_id
1 'polypeptide(L)'
;MHRKALKESLESCSAAVKLETKKHCLLSRTSFPIPVPTLRKLVRAAGLGCIAEISIGVVPPVPEYTVARLVHRGYAVHGINHEGHGKSSGSKGYLSSFGDVVRDCSDNFKSVCEKQENRLKKRFLYGFSMRGTVVLQLHRKDPLYWDGAVLLAPMCKIRSNPYMYRGNLALQTGRELLSVSLDTEKNLHEVSLPFLVLHGTDDVVADPSGSRLLHERASSRDKTLKLYPGMWHVLMGERPEDVERVFADVISWLEDRVGVSHDDVVLHIDVSHDLEDASSSTVTLTQDLVGIL
;
A
#
# COMPACT_ATOMS: atom_id res chain seq x y z
N MET A 1 20.77 -26.66 19.32
CA MET A 1 21.28 -25.29 19.09
C MET A 1 20.18 -24.24 19.07
N HIS A 2 19.12 -24.37 18.25
CA HIS A 2 18.12 -23.30 18.04
C HIS A 2 17.47 -22.73 19.31
N ARG A 3 17.21 -23.53 20.36
CA ARG A 3 16.59 -23.02 21.60
C ARG A 3 17.48 -22.10 22.43
N LYS A 4 18.78 -22.41 22.53
CA LYS A 4 19.72 -21.58 23.31
C LYS A 4 19.89 -20.22 22.64
N ALA A 5 20.13 -20.23 21.32
CA ALA A 5 20.20 -19.02 20.51
C ALA A 5 18.90 -18.19 20.60
N LEU A 6 17.73 -18.83 20.48
CA LEU A 6 16.44 -18.12 20.62
C LEU A 6 16.30 -17.48 22.01
N LYS A 7 16.68 -18.20 23.08
CA LYS A 7 16.63 -17.69 24.45
C LYS A 7 17.58 -16.49 24.65
N GLU A 8 18.79 -16.56 24.10
CA GLU A 8 19.78 -15.46 24.14
C GLU A 8 19.28 -14.24 23.35
N SER A 9 18.73 -14.43 22.15
CA SER A 9 18.15 -13.34 21.36
C SER A 9 16.94 -12.68 22.06
N LEU A 10 16.19 -13.43 22.87
CA LEU A 10 15.06 -12.88 23.62
C LEU A 10 15.49 -11.97 24.78
N GLU A 11 16.72 -12.10 25.30
CA GLU A 11 17.15 -11.28 26.44
C GLU A 11 17.23 -9.80 26.10
N SER A 12 17.61 -9.45 24.87
CA SER A 12 17.64 -8.08 24.36
C SER A 12 16.27 -7.55 23.90
N CYS A 13 15.25 -8.41 23.83
CA CYS A 13 13.93 -8.02 23.34
C CYS A 13 13.09 -7.26 24.39
N SER A 14 12.07 -6.55 23.91
CA SER A 14 11.11 -5.82 24.77
C SER A 14 10.35 -6.77 25.72
N ALA A 15 9.86 -6.22 26.85
CA ALA A 15 9.04 -6.99 27.80
C ALA A 15 7.79 -7.59 27.15
N ALA A 16 7.22 -6.90 26.15
CA ALA A 16 6.08 -7.39 25.39
C ALA A 16 6.43 -8.66 24.58
N VAL A 17 7.58 -8.69 23.90
CA VAL A 17 8.04 -9.88 23.15
C VAL A 17 8.27 -11.06 24.08
N LYS A 18 8.92 -10.80 25.23
CA LYS A 18 9.17 -11.83 26.25
C LYS A 18 7.86 -12.42 26.79
N LEU A 19 6.88 -11.57 27.07
CA LEU A 19 5.56 -11.98 27.52
C LEU A 19 4.85 -12.86 26.47
N GLU A 20 4.85 -12.43 25.22
CA GLU A 20 4.17 -13.16 24.14
C GLU A 20 4.85 -14.50 23.84
N THR A 21 6.19 -14.54 23.90
CA THR A 21 6.99 -15.76 23.78
C THR A 21 6.63 -16.77 24.88
N LYS A 22 6.49 -16.30 26.13
CA LYS A 22 6.08 -17.13 27.27
C LYS A 22 4.65 -17.62 27.11
N LYS A 23 3.73 -16.73 26.72
CA LYS A 23 2.30 -17.02 26.51
C LYS A 23 2.07 -18.09 25.45
N HIS A 24 2.89 -18.12 24.41
CA HIS A 24 2.84 -19.11 23.34
C HIS A 24 3.82 -20.28 23.50
N CYS A 25 4.45 -20.41 24.67
CA CYS A 25 5.35 -21.50 25.02
C CYS A 25 6.48 -21.72 23.99
N LEU A 26 6.94 -20.67 23.30
CA LEU A 26 7.84 -20.83 22.15
C LEU A 26 9.20 -21.42 22.51
N LEU A 27 9.66 -21.19 23.74
CA LEU A 27 10.90 -21.77 24.26
C LEU A 27 10.78 -23.28 24.56
N SER A 28 9.57 -23.78 24.81
CA SER A 28 9.32 -25.20 25.11
C SER A 28 8.70 -25.98 23.95
N ARG A 29 8.28 -25.31 22.87
CA ARG A 29 7.69 -25.97 21.69
C ARG A 29 8.61 -27.03 21.08
N THR A 30 8.01 -28.15 20.68
CA THR A 30 8.66 -29.26 19.96
C THR A 30 8.33 -29.24 18.47
N SER A 31 7.19 -28.68 18.08
CA SER A 31 6.75 -28.58 16.68
C SER A 31 6.98 -27.18 16.09
N PHE A 32 7.74 -27.16 15.01
CA PHE A 32 7.87 -26.07 14.04
C PHE A 32 7.12 -26.45 12.76
N PRO A 33 6.57 -25.50 11.99
CA PRO A 33 6.74 -24.04 12.12
C PRO A 33 5.87 -23.40 13.23
N ILE A 34 6.23 -22.17 13.62
CA ILE A 34 5.38 -21.33 14.49
C ILE A 34 4.17 -20.88 13.64
N PRO A 35 2.92 -21.05 14.12
CA PRO A 35 1.74 -20.60 13.39
C PRO A 35 1.79 -19.10 13.12
N VAL A 36 1.38 -18.69 11.92
CA VAL A 36 1.33 -17.29 11.49
C VAL A 36 0.62 -16.39 12.52
N PRO A 37 -0.54 -16.77 13.13
CA PRO A 37 -1.16 -15.93 14.16
C PRO A 37 -0.29 -15.69 15.39
N THR A 38 0.60 -16.63 15.74
CA THR A 38 1.55 -16.48 16.85
C THR A 38 2.76 -15.63 16.45
N LEU A 39 3.30 -15.81 15.23
CA LEU A 39 4.35 -14.93 14.70
C LEU A 39 3.88 -13.48 14.65
N ARG A 40 2.66 -13.25 14.16
CA ARG A 40 2.00 -11.93 14.13
C ARG A 40 1.96 -11.27 15.50
N LYS A 41 1.64 -12.02 16.57
CA LYS A 41 1.64 -11.49 17.94
C LYS A 41 3.03 -11.12 18.43
N LEU A 42 4.06 -11.92 18.11
CA LEU A 42 5.45 -11.59 18.44
C LEU A 42 5.94 -10.34 17.72
N VAL A 43 5.65 -10.23 16.42
CA VAL A 43 6.01 -9.09 15.58
C VAL A 43 5.34 -7.81 16.11
N ARG A 44 4.04 -7.86 16.44
CA ARG A 44 3.34 -6.76 17.13
C ARG A 44 3.97 -6.41 18.47
N ALA A 45 4.27 -7.41 19.29
CA ALA A 45 4.89 -7.21 20.60
C ALA A 45 6.31 -6.61 20.49
N ALA A 46 7.00 -6.88 19.38
CA ALA A 46 8.30 -6.30 19.07
C ALA A 46 8.21 -4.85 18.56
N GLY A 47 6.99 -4.33 18.30
CA GLY A 47 6.80 -3.04 17.64
C GLY A 47 7.29 -3.04 16.19
N LEU A 48 7.55 -4.23 15.65
CA LEU A 48 7.94 -4.45 14.29
C LEU A 48 6.65 -4.37 13.46
N GLY A 49 6.47 -3.30 12.68
CA GLY A 49 5.33 -3.18 11.79
C GLY A 49 5.35 -4.24 10.67
N CYS A 50 4.42 -4.13 9.73
CA CYS A 50 4.31 -4.96 8.52
C CYS A 50 5.63 -5.15 7.75
N ILE A 51 6.52 -4.16 7.76
CA ILE A 51 7.83 -4.24 7.07
C ILE A 51 8.69 -5.38 7.61
N ALA A 52 8.54 -5.77 8.88
CA ALA A 52 9.29 -6.88 9.41
C ALA A 52 8.86 -8.22 8.83
N GLU A 53 7.57 -8.44 8.52
CA GLU A 53 7.17 -9.69 7.85
C GLU A 53 7.75 -9.77 6.42
N ILE A 54 7.82 -8.64 5.71
CA ILE A 54 8.52 -8.55 4.42
C ILE A 54 10.02 -8.84 4.60
N SER A 55 10.64 -8.25 5.62
CA SER A 55 12.09 -8.36 5.88
C SER A 55 12.51 -9.73 6.42
N ILE A 56 11.60 -10.48 7.06
CA ILE A 56 11.83 -11.89 7.46
C ILE A 56 11.72 -12.83 6.23
N GLY A 57 11.50 -12.29 5.02
CA GLY A 57 11.54 -13.02 3.76
C GLY A 57 10.31 -13.90 3.52
N VAL A 58 9.19 -13.63 4.21
CA VAL A 58 7.96 -14.41 4.04
C VAL A 58 7.09 -13.86 2.91
N VAL A 59 7.42 -12.67 2.37
CA VAL A 59 6.63 -12.00 1.34
C VAL A 59 7.55 -11.43 0.25
N PRO A 60 7.30 -11.71 -1.04
CA PRO A 60 8.00 -11.06 -2.14
C PRO A 60 7.73 -9.53 -2.16
N PRO A 61 8.56 -8.74 -2.87
CA PRO A 61 8.32 -7.31 -3.03
C PRO A 61 6.92 -7.05 -3.61
N VAL A 62 6.09 -6.42 -2.78
CA VAL A 62 4.66 -6.22 -3.01
C VAL A 62 4.30 -5.38 -4.26
N PRO A 63 5.02 -4.29 -4.60
CA PRO A 63 4.68 -3.47 -5.76
C PRO A 63 4.82 -4.21 -7.08
N GLU A 64 5.93 -4.95 -7.27
CA GLU A 64 6.23 -5.70 -8.49
C GLU A 64 5.12 -6.70 -8.81
N TYR A 65 4.63 -7.41 -7.79
CA TYR A 65 3.55 -8.39 -7.97
C TYR A 65 2.21 -7.74 -8.31
N THR A 66 1.89 -6.59 -7.70
CA THR A 66 0.64 -5.88 -8.00
C THR A 66 0.64 -5.38 -9.45
N VAL A 67 1.75 -4.77 -9.88
CA VAL A 67 1.88 -4.26 -11.25
C VAL A 67 1.86 -5.40 -12.26
N ALA A 68 2.65 -6.45 -12.05
CA ALA A 68 2.67 -7.60 -12.96
C ALA A 68 1.28 -8.22 -13.14
N ARG A 69 0.50 -8.35 -12.06
CA ARG A 69 -0.87 -8.88 -12.15
C ARG A 69 -1.83 -7.95 -12.90
N LEU A 70 -1.72 -6.64 -12.71
CA LEU A 70 -2.54 -5.68 -13.43
C LEU A 70 -2.19 -5.66 -14.93
N VAL A 71 -0.90 -5.67 -15.26
CA VAL A 71 -0.45 -5.79 -16.66
C VAL A 71 -0.91 -7.10 -17.28
N HIS A 72 -0.80 -8.22 -16.56
CA HIS A 72 -1.31 -9.53 -17.03
C HIS A 72 -2.83 -9.53 -17.25
N ARG A 73 -3.57 -8.65 -16.57
CA ARG A 73 -5.01 -8.42 -16.79
C ARG A 73 -5.31 -7.41 -17.89
N GLY A 74 -4.31 -6.95 -18.64
CA GLY A 74 -4.46 -6.05 -19.80
C GLY A 74 -4.45 -4.56 -19.47
N TYR A 75 -4.25 -4.17 -18.21
CA TYR A 75 -4.18 -2.76 -17.85
C TYR A 75 -2.85 -2.14 -18.30
N ALA A 76 -2.88 -0.91 -18.84
CA ALA A 76 -1.67 -0.11 -18.95
C ALA A 76 -1.32 0.44 -17.57
N VAL A 77 -0.12 0.16 -17.07
CA VAL A 77 0.28 0.54 -15.70
C VAL A 77 1.51 1.41 -15.73
N HIS A 78 1.43 2.59 -15.12
CA HIS A 78 2.53 3.55 -15.06
C HIS A 78 2.87 3.90 -13.62
N GLY A 79 4.13 3.63 -13.26
CA GLY A 79 4.71 3.89 -11.95
C GLY A 79 5.51 5.19 -11.90
N ILE A 80 5.49 5.91 -10.78
CA ILE A 80 6.50 6.93 -10.46
C ILE A 80 7.09 6.71 -9.05
N ASN A 81 8.39 6.95 -8.89
CA ASN A 81 9.08 6.99 -7.60
C ASN A 81 9.28 8.45 -7.17
N HIS A 82 8.92 8.81 -5.95
CA HIS A 82 9.22 10.15 -5.40
C HIS A 82 10.71 10.34 -5.13
N GLU A 83 11.13 11.60 -5.02
CA GLU A 83 12.45 11.95 -4.48
C GLU A 83 12.71 11.21 -3.15
N GLY A 84 13.93 10.70 -2.98
CA GLY A 84 14.35 9.92 -1.82
C GLY A 84 13.82 8.48 -1.76
N HIS A 85 13.06 8.02 -2.76
CA HIS A 85 12.48 6.68 -2.82
C HIS A 85 12.85 5.95 -4.12
N GLY A 86 12.88 4.60 -4.07
CA GLY A 86 13.22 3.77 -5.22
C GLY A 86 14.56 4.16 -5.86
N LYS A 87 14.55 4.40 -7.18
CA LYS A 87 15.71 4.84 -7.98
C LYS A 87 15.82 6.37 -8.13
N SER A 88 14.88 7.14 -7.58
CA SER A 88 14.94 8.61 -7.66
C SER A 88 16.05 9.16 -6.79
N SER A 89 16.63 10.30 -7.20
CA SER A 89 17.64 11.02 -6.43
C SER A 89 17.09 11.54 -5.10
N GLY A 90 17.96 12.09 -4.26
CA GLY A 90 17.60 12.72 -2.98
C GLY A 90 17.96 11.89 -1.75
N SER A 91 17.71 12.45 -0.58
CA SER A 91 18.01 11.77 0.69
C SER A 91 17.02 10.64 0.93
N LYS A 92 17.50 9.41 1.14
CA LYS A 92 16.65 8.23 1.27
C LYS A 92 15.62 8.40 2.39
N GLY A 93 14.33 8.27 2.06
CA GLY A 93 13.21 8.41 2.99
C GLY A 93 12.95 9.84 3.49
N TYR A 94 13.59 10.85 2.89
CA TYR A 94 13.36 12.26 3.23
C TYR A 94 12.32 12.88 2.29
N LEU A 95 11.25 13.40 2.88
CA LEU A 95 10.26 14.24 2.21
C LEU A 95 10.53 15.72 2.56
N SER A 96 10.89 16.51 1.54
CA SER A 96 11.10 17.96 1.64
C SER A 96 9.78 18.74 1.59
N SER A 97 8.89 18.39 0.66
CA SER A 97 7.60 19.03 0.39
C SER A 97 6.61 17.98 -0.12
N PHE A 98 5.48 17.79 0.57
CA PHE A 98 4.42 16.92 0.05
C PHE A 98 3.78 17.50 -1.22
N GLY A 99 3.73 18.84 -1.32
CA GLY A 99 3.20 19.52 -2.51
C GLY A 99 4.03 19.25 -3.77
N ASP A 100 5.35 19.08 -3.63
CA ASP A 100 6.26 18.80 -4.74
C ASP A 100 6.02 17.39 -5.26
N VAL A 101 5.85 16.41 -4.35
CA VAL A 101 5.43 15.05 -4.68
C VAL A 101 4.12 15.03 -5.47
N VAL A 102 3.09 15.76 -5.01
CA VAL A 102 1.79 15.83 -5.71
C VAL A 102 1.92 16.48 -7.09
N ARG A 103 2.76 17.52 -7.21
CA ARG A 103 3.03 18.20 -8.48
C ARG A 103 3.74 17.27 -9.47
N ASP A 104 4.78 16.58 -9.05
CA ASP A 104 5.54 15.66 -9.90
C ASP A 104 4.66 14.49 -10.39
N CYS A 105 3.85 13.91 -9.50
CA CYS A 105 2.87 12.89 -9.90
C CYS A 105 1.84 13.44 -10.88
N SER A 106 1.29 14.63 -10.62
CA SER A 106 0.30 15.28 -11.49
C SER A 106 0.87 15.47 -12.90
N ASP A 107 2.06 16.05 -13.00
CA ASP A 107 2.64 16.44 -14.28
C ASP A 107 3.11 15.20 -15.06
N ASN A 108 3.69 14.21 -14.37
CA ASN A 108 4.08 12.94 -14.98
C ASN A 108 2.87 12.13 -15.47
N PHE A 109 1.87 11.92 -14.61
CA PHE A 109 0.71 11.10 -14.97
C PHE A 109 -0.11 11.73 -16.09
N LYS A 110 -0.29 13.05 -16.09
CA LYS A 110 -0.92 13.76 -17.21
C LYS A 110 -0.11 13.63 -18.50
N SER A 111 1.21 13.79 -18.45
CA SER A 111 2.08 13.58 -19.62
C SER A 111 1.95 12.15 -20.18
N VAL A 112 1.83 11.14 -19.31
CA VAL A 112 1.56 9.75 -19.71
C VAL A 112 0.20 9.60 -20.38
N CYS A 113 -0.85 10.28 -19.89
CA CYS A 113 -2.19 10.26 -20.49
C CYS A 113 -2.21 10.87 -21.90
N GLU A 114 -1.34 11.86 -22.17
CA GLU A 114 -1.29 12.55 -23.47
C GLU A 114 -0.53 11.78 -24.57
N LYS A 115 0.15 10.68 -24.21
CA LYS A 115 0.79 9.77 -25.18
C LYS A 115 -0.25 9.14 -26.08
N GLN A 116 0.11 8.94 -27.36
CA GLN A 116 -0.82 8.45 -28.38
C GLN A 116 -1.48 7.11 -27.98
N GLU A 117 -0.72 6.18 -27.40
CA GLU A 117 -1.27 4.88 -26.95
C GLU A 117 -2.22 4.96 -25.76
N ASN A 118 -2.28 6.10 -25.05
CA ASN A 118 -3.06 6.29 -23.83
C ASN A 118 -4.23 7.27 -23.99
N ARG A 119 -4.31 7.97 -25.11
CA ARG A 119 -5.42 8.89 -25.38
C ARG A 119 -6.75 8.14 -25.35
N LEU A 120 -7.77 8.79 -24.79
CA LEU A 120 -9.15 8.28 -24.62
C LEU A 120 -9.32 7.15 -23.60
N LYS A 121 -8.23 6.61 -23.04
CA LYS A 121 -8.29 5.63 -21.96
C LYS A 121 -8.77 6.29 -20.67
N LYS A 122 -9.50 5.53 -19.86
CA LYS A 122 -9.87 5.90 -18.50
C LYS A 122 -8.64 5.94 -17.61
N ARG A 123 -8.60 6.91 -16.71
CA ARG A 123 -7.45 7.26 -15.87
C ARG A 123 -7.77 6.91 -14.43
N PHE A 124 -7.25 5.79 -13.97
CA PHE A 124 -7.45 5.34 -12.60
C PHE A 124 -6.18 5.55 -11.78
N LEU A 125 -6.36 6.12 -10.59
CA LEU A 125 -5.29 6.29 -9.62
C LEU A 125 -5.23 5.09 -8.69
N TYR A 126 -4.04 4.66 -8.30
CA TYR A 126 -3.86 3.55 -7.36
C TYR A 126 -2.81 3.92 -6.31
N GLY A 127 -3.21 3.92 -5.04
CA GLY A 127 -2.38 4.43 -3.94
C GLY A 127 -2.43 3.56 -2.70
N PHE A 128 -1.25 3.20 -2.19
CA PHE A 128 -1.07 2.50 -0.92
C PHE A 128 -0.55 3.44 0.18
N SER A 129 -1.12 3.42 1.39
CA SER A 129 -0.60 4.17 2.55
C SER A 129 -0.52 5.69 2.30
N MET A 130 0.62 6.32 2.57
CA MET A 130 0.92 7.74 2.23
C MET A 130 0.55 8.09 0.78
N ARG A 131 0.68 7.13 -0.13
CA ARG A 131 0.39 7.31 -1.57
C ARG A 131 -1.10 7.40 -1.85
N GLY A 132 -1.90 6.77 -1.00
CA GLY A 132 -3.35 7.00 -1.00
C GLY A 132 -3.68 8.47 -0.73
N THR A 133 -2.91 9.15 0.13
CA THR A 133 -3.03 10.60 0.33
C THR A 133 -2.60 11.37 -0.90
N VAL A 134 -1.51 10.98 -1.57
CA VAL A 134 -1.10 11.59 -2.86
C VAL A 134 -2.23 11.49 -3.88
N VAL A 135 -2.86 10.31 -4.03
CA VAL A 135 -4.02 10.10 -4.91
C VAL A 135 -5.19 11.02 -4.57
N LEU A 136 -5.53 11.16 -3.29
CA LEU A 136 -6.59 12.08 -2.85
C LEU A 136 -6.24 13.55 -3.16
N GLN A 137 -4.96 13.93 -3.06
CA GLN A 137 -4.49 15.28 -3.37
C GLN A 137 -4.45 15.55 -4.88
N LEU A 138 -4.10 14.54 -5.70
CA LEU A 138 -4.21 14.59 -7.17
C LEU A 138 -5.66 14.79 -7.61
N HIS A 139 -6.61 14.08 -6.99
CA HIS A 139 -8.04 14.31 -7.19
C HIS A 139 -8.43 15.74 -6.80
N ARG A 140 -8.07 16.20 -5.60
CA ARG A 140 -8.42 17.56 -5.16
C ARG A 140 -7.88 18.65 -6.10
N LYS A 141 -6.69 18.45 -6.67
CA LYS A 141 -6.07 19.37 -7.64
C LYS A 141 -6.83 19.45 -8.97
N ASP A 142 -7.44 18.35 -9.40
CA ASP A 142 -8.22 18.29 -10.65
C ASP A 142 -9.40 17.31 -10.55
N PRO A 143 -10.51 17.72 -9.90
CA PRO A 143 -11.58 16.80 -9.50
C PRO A 143 -12.38 16.15 -10.64
N LEU A 144 -12.19 16.62 -11.88
CA LEU A 144 -12.90 16.14 -13.07
C LEU A 144 -11.98 15.37 -14.04
N TYR A 145 -10.68 15.27 -13.74
CA TYR A 145 -9.72 14.63 -14.65
C TYR A 145 -9.57 13.13 -14.42
N TRP A 146 -9.72 12.65 -13.19
CA TRP A 146 -9.52 11.23 -12.85
C TRP A 146 -10.85 10.47 -12.88
N ASP A 147 -10.85 9.29 -13.48
CA ASP A 147 -12.05 8.47 -13.67
C ASP A 147 -12.35 7.58 -12.46
N GLY A 148 -11.36 7.33 -11.61
CA GLY A 148 -11.56 6.68 -10.31
C GLY A 148 -10.26 6.41 -9.54
N ALA A 149 -10.38 5.88 -8.32
CA ALA A 149 -9.23 5.56 -7.48
C ALA A 149 -9.37 4.24 -6.71
N VAL A 150 -8.27 3.50 -6.61
CA VAL A 150 -8.11 2.33 -5.73
C VAL A 150 -7.14 2.69 -4.61
N LEU A 151 -7.61 2.64 -3.36
CA LEU A 151 -6.89 3.09 -2.18
C LEU A 151 -6.69 1.93 -1.21
N LEU A 152 -5.44 1.51 -0.99
CA LEU A 152 -5.09 0.47 -0.03
C LEU A 152 -4.51 1.11 1.23
N ALA A 153 -5.18 0.90 2.35
CA ALA A 153 -4.82 1.47 3.66
C ALA A 153 -4.38 2.95 3.60
N PRO A 154 -5.15 3.86 2.94
CA PRO A 154 -4.71 5.23 2.72
C PRO A 154 -4.50 5.98 4.05
N MET A 155 -3.47 6.83 4.07
CA MET A 155 -3.19 7.70 5.21
C MET A 155 -4.18 8.89 5.23
N CYS A 156 -5.37 8.67 5.79
CA CYS A 156 -6.42 9.70 5.89
C CYS A 156 -6.56 10.33 7.27
N LYS A 157 -5.88 9.77 8.28
CA LYS A 157 -5.99 10.19 9.68
C LYS A 157 -4.73 9.79 10.43
N ILE A 158 -4.30 10.65 11.35
CA ILE A 158 -3.20 10.33 12.25
C ILE A 158 -3.76 9.62 13.48
N ARG A 159 -3.28 8.41 13.70
CA ARG A 159 -3.61 7.63 14.89
C ARG A 159 -2.88 8.21 16.09
N SER A 160 -3.58 8.41 17.20
CA SER A 160 -2.94 8.51 18.52
C SER A 160 -2.50 7.10 18.97
N ASN A 161 -1.46 6.54 18.34
CA ASN A 161 -0.98 5.19 18.67
C ASN A 161 0.22 5.28 19.65
N PRO A 162 0.15 4.73 20.87
CA PRO A 162 1.30 4.69 21.78
C PRO A 162 2.48 3.86 21.26
N TYR A 163 2.24 2.97 20.30
CA TYR A 163 3.23 2.10 19.63
C TYR A 163 3.74 2.66 18.30
N MET A 164 3.40 3.91 17.94
CA MET A 164 3.95 4.54 16.74
C MET A 164 5.48 4.51 16.77
N TYR A 165 6.11 4.25 15.63
CA TYR A 165 7.56 4.23 15.48
C TYR A 165 8.16 5.52 16.10
N ARG A 166 8.97 5.35 17.14
CA ARG A 166 9.64 6.45 17.87
C ARG A 166 11.06 6.70 17.38
N GLY A 167 11.46 6.08 16.26
CA GLY A 167 12.76 6.36 15.68
C GLY A 167 12.77 7.74 15.02
N ASN A 168 13.95 8.10 14.53
CA ASN A 168 14.20 9.44 14.01
C ASN A 168 13.67 9.55 12.57
N LEU A 169 12.38 9.84 12.41
CA LEU A 169 11.92 10.45 11.18
C LEU A 169 12.50 11.87 11.11
N ALA A 170 13.01 12.28 9.95
CA ALA A 170 13.46 13.66 9.79
C ALA A 170 12.31 14.61 10.15
N LEU A 171 12.58 15.61 10.99
CA LEU A 171 11.56 16.52 11.52
C LEU A 171 10.69 17.13 10.42
N GLN A 172 11.31 17.48 9.29
CA GLN A 172 10.60 18.00 8.13
C GLN A 172 9.64 16.98 7.52
N THR A 173 10.07 15.74 7.31
CA THR A 173 9.20 14.67 6.80
C THR A 173 8.03 14.42 7.73
N GLY A 174 8.28 14.38 9.05
CA GLY A 174 7.20 14.28 10.04
C GLY A 174 6.22 15.44 9.97
N ARG A 175 6.72 16.67 9.81
CA ARG A 175 5.89 17.88 9.66
C ARG A 175 5.03 17.83 8.39
N GLU A 176 5.59 17.44 7.25
CA GLU A 176 4.88 17.34 5.98
C GLU A 176 3.77 16.27 6.03
N LEU A 177 4.08 15.07 6.55
CA LEU A 177 3.09 13.99 6.71
C LEU A 177 1.98 14.34 7.69
N LEU A 178 2.32 15.00 8.80
CA LEU A 178 1.36 15.49 9.78
C LEU A 178 0.43 16.53 9.14
N SER A 179 1.01 17.53 8.48
CA SER A 179 0.28 18.62 7.83
C SER A 179 -0.71 18.09 6.80
N VAL A 180 -0.26 17.24 5.88
CA VAL A 180 -1.15 16.72 4.82
C VAL A 180 -2.21 15.76 5.35
N SER A 181 -1.92 14.98 6.40
CA SER A 181 -2.92 14.07 6.98
C SER A 181 -4.06 14.86 7.63
N LEU A 182 -3.73 15.93 8.37
CA LEU A 182 -4.73 16.81 8.99
C LEU A 182 -5.57 17.54 7.93
N ASP A 183 -4.92 18.07 6.89
CA ASP A 183 -5.59 18.70 5.75
C ASP A 183 -6.52 17.71 5.02
N THR A 184 -6.06 16.48 4.79
CA THR A 184 -6.84 15.43 4.13
C THR A 184 -8.05 15.03 4.97
N GLU A 185 -7.88 14.81 6.29
CA GLU A 185 -8.97 14.44 7.21
C GLU A 185 -10.07 15.51 7.25
N LYS A 186 -9.68 16.79 7.23
CA LYS A 186 -10.60 17.93 7.22
C LYS A 186 -11.41 18.01 5.92
N ASN A 187 -10.79 17.67 4.79
CA ASN A 187 -11.36 17.87 3.46
C ASN A 187 -11.87 16.58 2.80
N LEU A 188 -12.07 15.49 3.55
CA LEU A 188 -12.59 14.22 3.01
C LEU A 188 -13.92 14.38 2.24
N HIS A 189 -14.73 15.37 2.60
CA HIS A 189 -15.99 15.67 1.93
C HIS A 189 -15.84 16.16 0.48
N GLU A 190 -14.66 16.65 0.09
CA GLU A 190 -14.35 17.08 -1.29
C GLU A 190 -14.08 15.90 -2.24
N VAL A 191 -13.88 14.70 -1.70
CA VAL A 191 -13.62 13.49 -2.51
C VAL A 191 -14.90 13.09 -3.24
N SER A 192 -14.91 13.30 -4.55
CA SER A 192 -16.09 13.14 -5.42
C SER A 192 -15.94 12.06 -6.50
N LEU A 193 -14.72 11.66 -6.84
CA LEU A 193 -14.46 10.61 -7.83
C LEU A 193 -14.93 9.22 -7.35
N PRO A 194 -15.23 8.28 -8.25
CA PRO A 194 -15.45 6.88 -7.87
C PRO A 194 -14.24 6.29 -7.15
N PHE A 195 -14.42 5.61 -6.03
CA PHE A 195 -13.29 4.95 -5.36
C PHE A 195 -13.60 3.64 -4.65
N LEU A 196 -12.59 2.77 -4.62
CA LEU A 196 -12.49 1.61 -3.75
C LEU A 196 -11.48 1.90 -2.65
N VAL A 197 -11.87 1.72 -1.39
CA VAL A 197 -10.95 1.76 -0.26
C VAL A 197 -10.91 0.40 0.46
N LEU A 198 -9.70 -0.14 0.60
CA LEU A 198 -9.39 -1.45 1.15
C LEU A 198 -8.53 -1.28 2.39
N HIS A 199 -8.84 -1.94 3.52
CA HIS A 199 -8.05 -1.79 4.75
C HIS A 199 -8.06 -3.05 5.62
N GLY A 200 -6.90 -3.43 6.16
CA GLY A 200 -6.80 -4.49 7.17
C GLY A 200 -7.24 -3.98 8.54
N THR A 201 -8.08 -4.73 9.27
CA THR A 201 -8.66 -4.22 10.54
C THR A 201 -7.64 -4.08 11.67
N ASP A 202 -6.51 -4.78 11.56
CA ASP A 202 -5.46 -4.78 12.56
C ASP A 202 -4.25 -3.93 12.13
N ASP A 203 -4.45 -3.04 11.16
CA ASP A 203 -3.47 -2.04 10.79
C ASP A 203 -3.16 -1.12 11.98
N VAL A 204 -1.88 -1.08 12.34
CA VAL A 204 -1.32 -0.24 13.41
C VAL A 204 -0.49 0.93 12.89
N VAL A 205 -0.29 1.00 11.57
CA VAL A 205 0.45 2.03 10.84
C VAL A 205 -0.53 3.08 10.34
N ALA A 206 -1.51 2.70 9.51
CA ALA A 206 -2.64 3.55 9.14
C ALA A 206 -3.87 3.11 9.93
N ASP A 207 -4.63 4.05 10.50
CA ASP A 207 -5.81 3.69 11.28
C ASP A 207 -6.98 3.34 10.34
N PRO A 208 -7.59 2.14 10.44
CA PRO A 208 -8.74 1.78 9.62
C PRO A 208 -9.95 2.71 9.81
N SER A 209 -10.04 3.42 10.94
CA SER A 209 -11.04 4.47 11.14
C SER A 209 -10.89 5.62 10.14
N GLY A 210 -9.68 5.91 9.64
CA GLY A 210 -9.46 6.89 8.58
C GLY A 210 -10.14 6.47 7.27
N SER A 211 -10.05 5.20 6.89
CA SER A 211 -10.77 4.69 5.70
C SER A 211 -12.28 4.62 5.89
N ARG A 212 -12.76 4.28 7.11
CA ARG A 212 -14.19 4.39 7.43
C ARG A 212 -14.67 5.83 7.29
N LEU A 213 -13.90 6.79 7.81
CA LEU A 213 -14.23 8.21 7.75
C LEU A 213 -14.22 8.74 6.31
N LEU A 214 -13.26 8.31 5.48
CA LEU A 214 -13.24 8.62 4.05
C LEU A 214 -14.52 8.11 3.37
N HIS A 215 -14.88 6.85 3.58
CA HIS A 215 -16.10 6.27 3.01
C HIS A 215 -17.37 7.00 3.50
N GLU A 216 -17.44 7.35 4.77
CA GLU A 216 -18.57 8.08 5.35
C GLU A 216 -18.70 9.49 4.76
N ARG A 217 -17.62 10.28 4.80
CA ARG A 217 -17.66 11.73 4.52
C ARG A 217 -17.54 12.11 3.06
N ALA A 218 -16.94 11.28 2.21
CA ALA A 218 -16.74 11.61 0.80
C ALA A 218 -18.07 11.92 0.08
N SER A 219 -18.07 12.95 -0.77
CA SER A 219 -19.23 13.30 -1.62
C SER A 219 -19.42 12.36 -2.82
N SER A 220 -18.48 11.45 -3.05
CA SER A 220 -18.57 10.47 -4.14
C SER A 220 -19.88 9.66 -4.05
N ARG A 221 -20.55 9.55 -5.19
CA ARG A 221 -21.77 8.74 -5.37
C ARG A 221 -21.45 7.26 -5.61
N ASP A 222 -20.19 6.96 -5.87
CA ASP A 222 -19.69 5.62 -6.13
C ASP A 222 -18.48 5.33 -5.25
N LYS A 223 -18.74 4.85 -4.04
CA LYS A 223 -17.72 4.62 -3.02
C LYS A 223 -17.91 3.28 -2.34
N THR A 224 -16.87 2.44 -2.39
CA THR A 224 -16.87 1.10 -1.82
C THR A 224 -15.79 1.00 -0.74
N LEU A 225 -16.17 0.51 0.44
CA LEU A 225 -15.24 0.17 1.52
C LEU A 225 -15.25 -1.34 1.75
N LYS A 226 -14.06 -1.96 1.74
CA LYS A 226 -13.89 -3.33 2.23
C LYS A 226 -12.84 -3.37 3.33
N LEU A 227 -13.22 -3.98 4.44
CA LEU A 227 -12.34 -4.21 5.59
C LEU A 227 -12.03 -5.70 5.67
N TYR A 228 -10.76 -6.03 5.92
CA TYR A 228 -10.30 -7.41 5.99
C TYR A 228 -9.91 -7.78 7.44
N PRO A 229 -10.75 -8.55 8.15
CA PRO A 229 -10.51 -8.91 9.54
C PRO A 229 -9.16 -9.60 9.77
N GLY A 230 -8.39 -9.09 10.72
CA GLY A 230 -7.09 -9.65 11.13
C GLY A 230 -5.91 -9.35 10.19
N MET A 231 -6.16 -8.72 9.03
CA MET A 231 -5.12 -8.26 8.11
C MET A 231 -4.51 -6.93 8.57
N TRP A 232 -3.27 -6.69 8.16
CA TRP A 232 -2.42 -5.59 8.59
C TRP A 232 -2.35 -4.49 7.53
N HIS A 233 -1.35 -3.61 7.66
CA HIS A 233 -1.14 -2.49 6.77
C HIS A 233 -0.93 -2.93 5.31
N VAL A 234 0.01 -3.83 5.07
CA VAL A 234 0.40 -4.23 3.71
C VAL A 234 -0.47 -5.40 3.26
N LEU A 235 -1.68 -5.12 2.77
CA LEU A 235 -2.66 -6.14 2.35
C LEU A 235 -2.12 -7.11 1.29
N MET A 236 -1.33 -6.59 0.35
CA MET A 236 -0.71 -7.39 -0.71
C MET A 236 0.52 -8.18 -0.23
N GLY A 237 0.87 -8.06 1.06
CA GLY A 237 1.88 -8.86 1.72
C GLY A 237 1.30 -9.85 2.73
N GLU A 238 0.01 -10.09 2.70
CA GLU A 238 -0.64 -11.13 3.51
C GLU A 238 -0.39 -12.53 2.94
N ARG A 239 -1.01 -13.55 3.55
CA ARG A 239 -0.96 -14.92 3.03
C ARG A 239 -1.46 -14.98 1.58
N PRO A 240 -0.97 -15.90 0.73
CA PRO A 240 -1.37 -15.98 -0.67
C PRO A 240 -2.89 -15.97 -0.87
N GLU A 241 -3.64 -16.76 -0.10
CA GLU A 241 -5.11 -16.80 -0.21
C GLU A 241 -5.82 -15.48 0.15
N ASP A 242 -5.20 -14.69 1.02
CA ASP A 242 -5.69 -13.38 1.44
C ASP A 242 -5.34 -12.32 0.38
N VAL A 243 -4.14 -12.40 -0.21
CA VAL A 243 -3.71 -11.56 -1.34
C VAL A 243 -4.60 -11.81 -2.56
N GLU A 244 -4.92 -13.07 -2.89
CA GLU A 244 -5.86 -13.39 -3.98
C GLU A 244 -7.23 -12.76 -3.74
N ARG A 245 -7.74 -12.80 -2.51
CA ARG A 245 -9.04 -12.19 -2.17
C ARG A 245 -9.00 -10.67 -2.37
N VAL A 246 -7.97 -10.01 -1.83
CA VAL A 246 -7.80 -8.55 -1.98
C VAL A 246 -7.67 -8.18 -3.46
N PHE A 247 -6.88 -8.92 -4.22
CA PHE A 247 -6.67 -8.66 -5.64
C PHE A 247 -7.94 -8.90 -6.47
N ALA A 248 -8.69 -9.97 -6.20
CA ALA A 248 -9.97 -10.24 -6.84
C ALA A 248 -10.97 -9.10 -6.60
N ASP A 249 -11.01 -8.55 -5.38
CA ASP A 249 -11.85 -7.40 -5.04
C ASP A 249 -11.46 -6.12 -5.79
N VAL A 250 -10.15 -5.86 -5.98
CA VAL A 250 -9.66 -4.76 -6.81
C VAL A 250 -10.09 -4.93 -8.26
N ILE A 251 -9.86 -6.10 -8.83
CA ILE A 251 -10.16 -6.37 -10.23
C ILE A 251 -11.65 -6.29 -10.50
N SER A 252 -12.48 -6.92 -9.67
CA SER A 252 -13.94 -6.84 -9.81
C SER A 252 -14.43 -5.39 -9.78
N TRP A 253 -13.91 -4.56 -8.88
CA TRP A 253 -14.30 -3.16 -8.80
C TRP A 253 -13.87 -2.34 -10.02
N LEU A 254 -12.67 -2.60 -10.56
CA LEU A 254 -12.20 -1.96 -11.78
C LEU A 254 -13.04 -2.37 -12.99
N GLU A 255 -13.27 -3.67 -13.18
CA GLU A 255 -14.04 -4.22 -14.30
C GLU A 255 -15.47 -3.66 -14.37
N ASP A 256 -16.13 -3.50 -13.23
CA ASP A 256 -17.47 -2.89 -13.13
C ASP A 256 -17.55 -1.45 -13.65
N ARG A 257 -16.42 -0.72 -13.66
CA ARG A 257 -16.35 0.72 -14.02
C ARG A 257 -15.65 0.97 -15.34
N VAL A 258 -14.81 0.05 -15.76
CA VAL A 258 -14.02 0.15 -16.99
C VAL A 258 -14.86 -0.29 -18.19
N GLY A 259 -15.69 -1.32 -18.04
CA GLY A 259 -16.39 -1.96 -19.15
C GLY A 259 -15.62 -3.19 -19.67
N VAL A 260 -15.90 -3.60 -20.91
CA VAL A 260 -15.43 -4.90 -21.46
C VAL A 260 -13.94 -4.89 -21.86
N SER A 261 -13.35 -3.72 -22.10
CA SER A 261 -11.98 -3.57 -22.63
C SER A 261 -11.04 -2.99 -21.58
N HIS A 262 -10.19 -3.84 -21.00
CA HIS A 262 -9.14 -3.45 -20.04
C HIS A 262 -8.04 -2.60 -20.69
N ASP A 263 -7.85 -2.76 -22.01
CA ASP A 263 -6.89 -2.00 -22.80
C ASP A 263 -7.17 -0.49 -22.74
N ASP A 264 -8.40 -0.08 -22.39
CA ASP A 264 -8.84 1.30 -22.30
C ASP A 264 -8.57 1.95 -20.92
N VAL A 265 -7.62 1.42 -20.13
CA VAL A 265 -7.33 1.94 -18.78
C VAL A 265 -5.85 2.16 -18.57
N VAL A 266 -5.54 3.34 -18.04
CA VAL A 266 -4.23 3.70 -17.50
C VAL A 266 -4.33 3.75 -15.99
N LEU A 267 -3.64 2.81 -15.33
CA LEU A 267 -3.46 2.79 -13.88
C LEU A 267 -2.17 3.52 -13.52
N HIS A 268 -2.31 4.59 -12.76
CA HIS A 268 -1.19 5.35 -12.24
C HIS A 268 -0.89 4.92 -10.81
N ILE A 269 0.28 4.32 -10.60
CA ILE A 269 0.73 3.79 -9.31
C ILE A 269 1.95 4.60 -8.86
N ASP A 270 2.04 4.89 -7.58
CA ASP A 270 3.30 5.30 -6.97
C ASP A 270 3.97 4.07 -6.36
N VAL A 271 5.19 3.77 -6.83
CA VAL A 271 5.95 2.56 -6.51
C VAL A 271 7.07 2.88 -5.54
N SER A 272 7.41 1.94 -4.64
CA SER A 272 8.56 2.07 -3.72
C SER A 272 9.77 1.25 -4.16
N HIS A 273 9.57 0.34 -5.11
CA HIS A 273 10.56 -0.61 -5.58
C HIS A 273 10.55 -0.66 -7.11
N ASP A 274 11.59 -1.28 -7.64
CA ASP A 274 11.89 -1.33 -9.06
C ASP A 274 10.73 -1.98 -9.83
N LEU A 275 10.10 -1.22 -10.72
CA LEU A 275 9.39 -1.81 -11.85
C LEU A 275 10.44 -2.00 -12.94
N GLU A 276 11.10 -3.14 -12.95
CA GLU A 276 11.79 -3.56 -14.18
C GLU A 276 10.72 -3.77 -15.26
N ASP A 277 10.87 -3.06 -16.38
CA ASP A 277 10.27 -3.31 -17.70
C ASP A 277 8.75 -3.38 -17.88
N ALA A 278 7.92 -3.09 -16.87
CA ALA A 278 6.46 -3.04 -17.10
C ALA A 278 5.99 -1.86 -17.98
N SER A 279 6.85 -0.85 -18.22
CA SER A 279 6.46 0.40 -18.91
C SER A 279 6.53 0.37 -20.44
N SER A 280 6.92 -0.77 -21.02
CA SER A 280 7.09 -0.94 -22.46
C SER A 280 6.29 -2.14 -22.93
N SER A 281 5.39 -1.90 -23.87
CA SER A 281 4.51 -2.87 -24.54
C SER A 281 3.36 -3.39 -23.67
N THR A 282 2.17 -3.36 -24.27
CA THR A 282 1.23 -4.48 -24.25
C THR A 282 2.03 -5.77 -24.06
N VAL A 283 2.15 -6.25 -22.82
CA VAL A 283 2.92 -7.46 -22.55
C VAL A 283 2.05 -8.59 -23.04
N THR A 284 2.16 -8.85 -24.34
CA THR A 284 1.74 -10.10 -24.94
C THR A 284 2.73 -11.11 -24.37
N LEU A 285 2.44 -11.65 -23.19
CA LEU A 285 3.21 -12.72 -22.57
C LEU A 285 3.12 -13.92 -23.50
N THR A 286 4.04 -13.98 -24.47
CA THR A 286 4.33 -15.17 -25.25
C THR A 286 4.91 -16.20 -24.29
N GLN A 287 4.03 -17.04 -23.73
CA GLN A 287 4.22 -18.38 -23.15
C GLN A 287 5.41 -18.73 -22.22
N ASP A 288 6.43 -17.90 -22.00
CA ASP A 288 7.69 -18.36 -21.39
C ASP A 288 7.79 -18.16 -19.87
N LEU A 289 6.75 -17.64 -19.22
CA LEU A 289 6.73 -17.46 -17.75
C LEU A 289 6.04 -18.59 -16.96
N VAL A 290 5.58 -19.66 -17.64
CA VAL A 290 5.08 -20.88 -16.97
C VAL A 290 6.23 -21.68 -16.31
N GLY A 291 7.49 -21.31 -16.50
CA GLY A 291 8.65 -22.07 -16.00
C GLY A 291 9.17 -21.75 -14.60
N ILE A 292 8.65 -20.75 -13.87
CA ILE A 292 9.23 -20.32 -12.57
C ILE A 292 8.21 -20.34 -11.40
N LEU A 293 7.00 -20.87 -11.58
CA LEU A 293 6.12 -21.28 -10.47
C LEU A 293 6.27 -22.77 -10.19
#